data_AF-A0A1R4HKW7-F1
#
_entry.id   AF-A0A1R4HKW7-F1
#
_cell.length_a   1.000
_cell.length_b   1.000
_cell.length_c   1.000
_cell.angle_alpha   90.00
_cell.angle_beta   90.00
_cell.angle_gamma   90.00
#
_symmetry.space_group_name_H-M   'P 1'
#
loop_
_entity.id
_entity.type
_entity.pdbx_description
1 polymer ?
#
loop_
_entity_poly.entity_id
_entity_poly.type
_entity_poly.pdbx_seq_one_letter_code
_entity_poly.pdbx_strand_id
1 'polypeptide(L)'
;MSGSSGRWADFLRSFLDAFLRAARKGTEQPGNAQPGKTKSGKTPSGRRTGGAPKPSDTAERSGVRSGATERDYDYSESPGQYGDGATRDLTAAETRGLRVSYAPQVDGDPDPGEIVWTWVPYVENDGRGKDRPVLIIARLDVDTTAGCYLSTKQHRDFVSIGSGPWDSQGRESFLSPERLLRVTHDGMRREGTVLPRERFEPAVAALLRARGLSG
;
A
#
# COMPACT_ATOMS: atom_id res chain seq x y z
N MET A 1 7.56 -27.83 -29.76
CA MET A 1 8.01 -27.06 -28.58
C MET A 1 7.28 -25.74 -28.61
N SER A 2 6.17 -25.62 -27.86
CA SER A 2 5.29 -24.45 -27.90
C SER A 2 5.64 -23.52 -26.74
N GLY A 3 6.08 -22.31 -27.06
CA GLY A 3 6.30 -21.23 -26.10
C GLY A 3 4.98 -20.55 -25.77
N SER A 4 4.67 -20.42 -24.48
CA SER A 4 3.53 -19.65 -23.99
C SER A 4 4.03 -18.36 -23.36
N SER A 5 4.37 -17.41 -24.22
CA SER A 5 4.35 -15.98 -23.96
C SER A 5 2.89 -15.51 -23.92
N GLY A 6 2.38 -15.08 -22.76
CA GLY A 6 1.04 -14.50 -22.71
C GLY A 6 0.26 -14.52 -21.40
N ARG A 7 0.90 -14.43 -20.22
CA ARG A 7 0.16 -14.32 -18.94
C ARG A 7 0.56 -13.14 -18.05
N TRP A 8 1.30 -12.19 -18.62
CA TRP A 8 1.72 -10.96 -17.93
C TRP A 8 0.78 -9.77 -18.21
N ALA A 9 0.12 -9.77 -19.38
CA ALA A 9 -0.78 -8.69 -19.80
C ALA A 9 -2.15 -8.70 -19.10
N ASP A 10 -2.60 -9.86 -18.59
CA ASP A 10 -3.86 -9.96 -17.84
C ASP A 10 -3.70 -9.59 -16.35
N PHE A 11 -2.46 -9.61 -15.84
CA PHE A 11 -2.15 -9.32 -14.44
C PHE A 11 -2.14 -7.79 -14.15
N LEU A 12 -2.04 -6.97 -15.19
CA LEU A 12 -2.03 -5.49 -15.12
C LEU A 12 -3.43 -4.85 -15.24
N ARG A 13 -4.47 -5.61 -15.58
CA ARG A 13 -5.84 -5.09 -15.72
C ARG A 13 -6.71 -5.25 -14.46
N SER A 14 -6.35 -6.13 -13.52
CA SER A 14 -7.19 -6.37 -12.33
C SER A 14 -6.86 -5.51 -11.10
N PHE A 15 -5.74 -4.78 -11.09
CA PHE A 15 -5.34 -3.97 -9.92
C PHE A 15 -5.51 -2.46 -10.11
N LEU A 16 -5.83 -1.99 -11.32
CA LEU A 16 -6.17 -0.59 -11.61
C LEU A 16 -7.70 -0.33 -11.49
N ASP A 17 -8.54 -1.35 -11.71
CA ASP A 17 -10.01 -1.20 -11.67
C ASP A 17 -10.60 -1.16 -10.23
N ALA A 18 -9.87 -1.65 -9.23
CA ALA A 18 -10.32 -1.59 -7.84
C ALA A 18 -10.19 -0.18 -7.24
N PHE A 19 -9.28 0.64 -7.77
CA PHE A 19 -8.99 1.98 -7.23
C PHE A 19 -9.87 3.10 -7.85
N LEU A 20 -10.52 2.88 -8.99
CA LEU A 20 -11.45 3.86 -9.58
C LEU A 20 -12.95 3.58 -9.33
N ARG A 21 -13.29 2.70 -8.38
CA ARG A 21 -14.71 2.42 -8.04
C ARG A 21 -15.06 2.45 -6.56
N ALA A 22 -14.30 3.20 -5.76
CA ALA A 22 -14.64 3.50 -4.36
C ALA A 22 -14.81 5.01 -4.07
N ALA A 23 -14.76 5.87 -5.09
CA ALA A 23 -15.01 7.31 -4.97
C ALA A 23 -16.47 7.71 -5.30
N ARG A 24 -17.41 6.76 -5.30
CA ARG A 24 -18.85 7.06 -5.44
C ARG A 24 -19.68 5.96 -4.78
N LYS A 25 -20.53 6.37 -3.84
CA LYS A 25 -21.33 5.60 -2.86
C LYS A 25 -20.54 5.32 -1.58
N GLY A 26 -20.96 5.79 -0.42
CA GLY A 26 -22.22 6.41 -0.02
C GLY A 26 -22.25 6.32 1.50
N THR A 27 -22.35 7.46 2.16
CA THR A 27 -22.77 7.58 3.55
C THR A 27 -24.07 6.83 3.78
N GLU A 28 -24.14 5.98 4.81
CA GLU A 28 -25.28 5.86 5.74
C GLU A 28 -25.00 4.83 6.86
N GLN A 29 -25.26 5.27 8.11
CA GLN A 29 -25.30 4.48 9.34
C GLN A 29 -26.65 3.74 9.47
N PRO A 30 -26.75 2.67 10.30
CA PRO A 30 -27.94 1.82 10.37
C PRO A 30 -29.00 2.35 11.34
N GLY A 31 -30.27 2.34 10.90
CA GLY A 31 -31.45 2.66 11.69
C GLY A 31 -32.44 1.48 11.74
N ASN A 32 -32.90 1.20 12.95
CA ASN A 32 -33.72 0.08 13.43
C ASN A 32 -35.04 -0.19 12.65
N ALA A 33 -35.47 -1.46 12.65
CA ALA A 33 -36.70 -1.94 12.01
C ALA A 33 -37.88 -2.08 13.00
N GLN A 34 -39.10 -1.64 12.63
CA GLN A 34 -40.36 -2.43 12.56
C GLN A 34 -41.63 -1.57 12.28
N PRO A 35 -42.81 -2.15 11.92
CA PRO A 35 -43.58 -1.75 10.73
C PRO A 35 -44.99 -1.16 11.00
N GLY A 36 -45.63 -0.62 9.96
CA GLY A 36 -47.02 -0.13 9.99
C GLY A 36 -47.60 0.13 8.60
N LYS A 37 -48.92 -0.02 8.45
CA LYS A 37 -49.67 -0.26 7.19
C LYS A 37 -50.20 1.00 6.48
N THR A 38 -50.66 0.79 5.24
CA THR A 38 -51.81 1.41 4.51
C THR A 38 -51.62 2.53 3.46
N LYS A 39 -51.93 2.13 2.21
CA LYS A 39 -52.79 2.70 1.13
C LYS A 39 -52.91 4.22 0.87
N SER A 40 -52.76 4.52 -0.45
CA SER A 40 -53.63 5.35 -1.32
C SER A 40 -53.15 6.77 -1.70
N GLY A 41 -53.20 7.08 -3.02
CA GLY A 41 -53.58 8.42 -3.49
C GLY A 41 -52.70 9.13 -4.55
N LYS A 42 -53.12 9.02 -5.82
CA LYS A 42 -53.23 10.05 -6.91
C LYS A 42 -52.14 11.14 -7.16
N THR A 43 -51.64 11.13 -8.41
CA THR A 43 -51.18 12.24 -9.31
C THR A 43 -52.31 13.30 -9.51
N PRO A 44 -52.12 14.53 -10.11
CA PRO A 44 -51.13 14.89 -11.15
C PRO A 44 -50.63 16.37 -11.32
N SER A 45 -49.71 16.55 -12.27
CA SER A 45 -49.66 17.62 -13.32
C SER A 45 -48.77 18.88 -13.18
N GLY A 46 -48.14 19.24 -14.32
CA GLY A 46 -47.57 20.57 -14.70
C GLY A 46 -46.04 20.52 -14.93
N ARG A 47 -45.43 20.44 -16.13
CA ARG A 47 -45.49 21.12 -17.45
C ARG A 47 -44.70 22.45 -17.55
N ARG A 48 -43.55 22.41 -18.27
CA ARG A 48 -42.87 23.45 -19.12
C ARG A 48 -42.31 24.68 -18.36
N THR A 49 -41.27 25.43 -18.74
CA THR A 49 -40.36 25.65 -19.90
C THR A 49 -39.28 26.63 -19.37
N GLY A 50 -37.99 26.52 -19.71
CA GLY A 50 -37.34 27.39 -20.71
C GLY A 50 -36.57 28.59 -20.11
N GLY A 51 -35.38 28.90 -20.63
CA GLY A 51 -34.80 30.26 -20.58
C GLY A 51 -33.44 30.42 -19.88
N ALA A 52 -32.35 30.33 -20.65
CA ALA A 52 -31.18 31.20 -20.44
C ALA A 52 -31.47 32.58 -21.07
N PRO A 53 -30.82 33.67 -20.64
CA PRO A 53 -29.56 34.07 -21.28
C PRO A 53 -28.52 34.77 -20.37
N LYS A 54 -27.29 34.86 -20.91
CA LYS A 54 -26.19 35.74 -20.48
C LYS A 54 -26.56 37.24 -20.59
N PRO A 55 -25.76 38.13 -19.98
CA PRO A 55 -24.92 38.95 -20.87
C PRO A 55 -23.42 38.89 -20.51
N SER A 56 -22.66 38.99 -21.59
CA SER A 56 -21.23 39.26 -21.69
C SER A 56 -20.93 40.73 -21.44
N ASP A 57 -19.81 41.01 -20.78
CA ASP A 57 -18.99 42.17 -21.11
C ASP A 57 -17.53 41.76 -21.26
N THR A 58 -16.91 42.40 -22.24
CA THR A 58 -15.70 42.03 -22.96
C THR A 58 -14.67 43.14 -22.75
N ALA A 59 -13.43 42.79 -22.41
CA ALA A 59 -12.18 43.46 -22.83
C ALA A 59 -11.02 42.78 -22.08
N GLU A 60 -10.35 41.82 -22.71
CA GLU A 60 -9.11 42.03 -23.46
C GLU A 60 -7.93 42.52 -22.60
N ARG A 61 -7.03 41.58 -22.27
CA ARG A 61 -5.59 41.85 -22.42
C ARG A 61 -4.84 40.62 -22.93
N SER A 62 -4.06 40.92 -23.95
CA SER A 62 -3.21 40.13 -24.83
C SER A 62 -2.04 39.38 -24.18
N GLY A 63 -1.68 38.23 -24.80
CA GLY A 63 -0.38 37.55 -24.70
C GLY A 63 -0.32 36.53 -23.58
N VAL A 64 -0.05 35.23 -23.77
CA VAL A 64 0.91 34.58 -24.67
C VAL A 64 0.36 33.19 -25.02
N ARG A 65 0.32 32.85 -26.31
CA ARG A 65 -0.05 31.52 -26.79
C ARG A 65 1.24 30.70 -26.87
N SER A 66 1.62 30.07 -25.76
CA SER A 66 2.73 29.11 -25.71
C SER A 66 2.21 27.79 -25.19
N GLY A 67 2.27 26.78 -26.06
CA GLY A 67 2.40 25.37 -25.70
C GLY A 67 1.32 24.78 -24.80
N ALA A 68 0.40 24.03 -25.40
CA ALA A 68 -0.12 22.85 -24.73
C ALA A 68 1.06 21.88 -24.49
N THR A 69 1.80 22.07 -23.40
CA THR A 69 2.70 21.05 -22.87
C THR A 69 1.82 20.03 -22.18
N GLU A 70 1.77 18.86 -22.80
CA GLU A 70 1.73 17.54 -22.19
C GLU A 70 1.29 17.53 -20.72
N ARG A 71 0.15 16.89 -20.49
CA ARG A 71 -0.30 16.43 -19.18
C ARG A 71 0.89 15.94 -18.36
N ASP A 72 1.30 16.74 -17.37
CA ASP A 72 2.16 16.33 -16.27
C ASP A 72 1.49 15.12 -15.62
N TYR A 73 1.96 13.92 -15.98
CA TYR A 73 1.80 12.78 -15.12
C TYR A 73 2.71 13.06 -13.94
N ASP A 74 2.12 13.48 -12.82
CA ASP A 74 2.75 13.49 -11.51
C ASP A 74 3.21 12.06 -11.18
N TYR A 75 4.36 11.68 -11.70
CA TYR A 75 5.21 10.64 -11.15
C TYR A 75 5.83 11.22 -9.88
N SER A 76 5.00 11.51 -8.87
CA SER A 76 5.51 11.79 -7.54
C SER A 76 6.33 10.56 -7.13
N GLU A 77 7.64 10.76 -6.97
CA GLU A 77 8.56 9.73 -6.50
C GLU A 77 7.99 9.11 -5.23
N SER A 78 7.92 7.79 -5.17
CA SER A 78 7.34 7.12 -4.01
C SER A 78 8.31 7.19 -2.83
N PRO A 79 7.86 7.47 -1.59
CA PRO A 79 8.69 7.32 -0.41
C PRO A 79 9.35 5.93 -0.37
N GLY A 80 10.64 5.90 -0.05
CA GLY A 80 11.44 4.68 -0.08
C GLY A 80 12.04 4.32 -1.44
N GLN A 81 11.73 5.06 -2.52
CA GLN A 81 12.20 4.73 -3.86
C GLN A 81 13.63 5.21 -4.15
N TYR A 82 13.98 6.42 -3.74
CA TYR A 82 15.25 7.07 -4.02
C TYR A 82 15.76 7.89 -2.82
N GLY A 83 17.00 8.39 -2.92
CA GLY A 83 17.60 9.27 -1.93
C GLY A 83 17.96 8.58 -0.62
N ASP A 84 18.13 9.38 0.43
CA ASP A 84 18.57 8.90 1.74
C ASP A 84 17.53 8.03 2.46
N GLY A 85 16.25 8.25 2.14
CA GLY A 85 15.12 7.43 2.62
C GLY A 85 14.89 6.15 1.81
N ALA A 86 15.73 5.82 0.83
CA ALA A 86 15.51 4.65 -0.01
C ALA A 86 15.55 3.34 0.81
N THR A 87 14.51 2.53 0.65
CA THR A 87 14.50 1.16 1.15
C THR A 87 15.48 0.32 0.33
N ARG A 88 16.40 -0.35 1.01
CA ARG A 88 17.47 -1.16 0.38
C ARG A 88 17.67 -2.47 1.10
N ASP A 89 18.44 -3.38 0.54
CA ASP A 89 18.91 -4.55 1.30
C ASP A 89 19.81 -4.12 2.46
N LEU A 90 19.75 -4.87 3.57
CA LEU A 90 20.75 -4.78 4.62
C LEU A 90 22.12 -5.16 4.05
N THR A 91 23.13 -4.43 4.49
CA THR A 91 24.52 -4.80 4.28
C THR A 91 24.87 -6.06 5.08
N ALA A 92 25.98 -6.70 4.74
CA ALA A 92 26.49 -7.84 5.51
C ALA A 92 26.83 -7.46 6.96
N ALA A 93 27.26 -6.21 7.20
CA ALA A 93 27.57 -5.73 8.54
C ALA A 93 26.29 -5.54 9.38
N GLU A 94 25.28 -4.87 8.83
CA GLU A 94 23.96 -4.73 9.47
C GLU A 94 23.32 -6.09 9.75
N THR A 95 23.42 -7.03 8.80
CA THR A 95 22.90 -8.39 8.98
C THR A 95 23.61 -9.14 10.12
N ARG A 96 24.93 -9.01 10.25
CA ARG A 96 25.71 -9.62 11.35
C ARG A 96 25.41 -8.97 12.71
N GLY A 97 25.07 -7.67 12.70
CA GLY A 97 24.72 -6.90 13.89
C GLY A 97 23.25 -6.96 14.28
N LEU A 98 22.40 -7.63 13.49
CA LEU A 98 20.95 -7.63 13.68
C LEU A 98 20.58 -8.14 15.08
N ARG A 99 19.67 -7.42 15.75
CA ARG A 99 19.10 -7.78 17.06
C ARG A 99 17.58 -7.67 16.97
N VAL A 100 16.91 -8.81 16.86
CA VAL A 100 15.46 -8.83 16.73
C VAL A 100 14.80 -8.42 18.04
N SER A 101 13.70 -7.68 17.95
CA SER A 101 12.95 -7.21 19.12
C SER A 101 11.47 -7.09 18.77
N TYR A 102 10.62 -7.04 19.80
CA TYR A 102 9.20 -6.72 19.66
C TYR A 102 8.89 -5.56 20.60
N ALA A 103 8.70 -4.39 20.01
CA ALA A 103 8.40 -3.14 20.68
C ALA A 103 7.58 -2.25 19.72
N PRO A 104 6.36 -2.67 19.34
CA PRO A 104 5.52 -1.88 18.44
C PRO A 104 5.04 -0.60 19.14
N GLN A 105 5.08 0.51 18.43
CA GLN A 105 4.58 1.80 18.87
C GLN A 105 4.00 2.55 17.67
N VAL A 106 2.69 2.78 17.70
CA VAL A 106 1.95 3.44 16.62
C VAL A 106 2.06 4.96 16.81
N ASP A 107 3.24 5.50 16.49
CA ASP A 107 3.61 6.91 16.63
C ASP A 107 4.04 7.59 15.32
N GLY A 108 3.90 6.88 14.20
CA GLY A 108 4.37 7.33 12.89
C GLY A 108 5.79 6.88 12.53
N ASP A 109 6.50 6.14 13.38
CA ASP A 109 7.78 5.50 13.07
C ASP A 109 7.63 4.00 12.76
N PRO A 110 8.47 3.42 11.88
CA PRO A 110 8.44 1.99 11.62
C PRO A 110 9.05 1.20 12.78
N ASP A 111 8.22 0.47 13.53
CA ASP A 111 8.64 -0.16 14.79
C ASP A 111 8.66 -1.71 14.79
N PRO A 112 9.60 -2.37 15.51
CA PRO A 112 9.66 -3.83 15.58
C PRO A 112 8.37 -4.46 16.08
N GLY A 113 7.73 -5.28 15.25
CA GLY A 113 6.40 -5.84 15.48
C GLY A 113 5.32 -5.25 14.57
N GLU A 114 5.62 -4.18 13.84
CA GLU A 114 4.69 -3.54 12.92
C GLU A 114 4.85 -3.99 11.47
N ILE A 115 3.75 -3.95 10.72
CA ILE A 115 3.70 -4.18 9.28
C ILE A 115 3.45 -2.86 8.58
N VAL A 116 4.51 -2.25 8.06
CA VAL A 116 4.49 -0.95 7.38
C VAL A 116 4.45 -1.12 5.86
N TRP A 117 4.05 -0.08 5.13
CA TRP A 117 4.11 -0.08 3.66
C TRP A 117 5.24 0.80 3.17
N THR A 118 6.06 0.26 2.28
CA THR A 118 7.19 0.98 1.67
C THR A 118 7.44 0.48 0.26
N TRP A 119 8.16 1.28 -0.52
CA TRP A 119 8.73 0.85 -1.78
C TRP A 119 9.76 -0.27 -1.55
N VAL A 120 9.53 -1.44 -2.13
CA VAL A 120 10.52 -2.54 -2.12
C VAL A 120 11.15 -2.61 -3.51
N PRO A 121 12.45 -2.29 -3.65
CA PRO A 121 13.13 -2.35 -4.94
C PRO A 121 13.17 -3.78 -5.47
N TYR A 122 13.24 -3.96 -6.79
CA TYR A 122 13.60 -5.27 -7.34
C TYR A 122 15.07 -5.59 -7.08
N VAL A 123 15.45 -6.86 -7.22
CA VAL A 123 16.80 -7.34 -6.88
C VAL A 123 17.87 -6.68 -7.77
N GLU A 124 17.48 -6.31 -9.00
CA GLU A 124 18.30 -5.62 -9.98
C GLU A 124 18.72 -4.23 -9.51
N ASN A 125 18.01 -3.62 -8.54
CA ASN A 125 18.27 -2.28 -8.01
C ASN A 125 18.37 -1.19 -9.10
N ASP A 126 17.57 -1.30 -10.16
CA ASP A 126 17.54 -0.37 -11.30
C ASP A 126 16.51 0.77 -11.11
N GLY A 127 16.12 1.05 -9.86
CA GLY A 127 15.09 2.02 -9.51
C GLY A 127 13.66 1.50 -9.64
N ARG A 128 13.44 0.36 -10.29
CA ARG A 128 12.12 -0.30 -10.28
C ARG A 128 11.90 -1.05 -8.98
N GLY A 129 10.63 -1.20 -8.65
CA GLY A 129 10.18 -1.85 -7.43
C GLY A 129 8.68 -1.91 -7.38
N LYS A 130 8.15 -2.20 -6.21
CA LYS A 130 6.71 -2.12 -5.95
C LYS A 130 6.46 -1.79 -4.48
N ASP A 131 5.33 -1.16 -4.23
CA ASP A 131 4.84 -0.93 -2.88
C ASP A 131 4.44 -2.27 -2.23
N ARG A 132 4.94 -2.55 -1.03
CA ARG A 132 4.67 -3.80 -0.32
C ARG A 132 4.53 -3.60 1.18
N PRO A 133 3.73 -4.45 1.85
CA PRO A 133 3.82 -4.60 3.28
C PRO A 133 5.15 -5.25 3.68
N VAL A 134 5.79 -4.70 4.71
CA VAL A 134 7.05 -5.14 5.30
C VAL A 134 6.84 -5.29 6.81
N LEU A 135 7.10 -6.49 7.33
CA LEU A 135 7.16 -6.70 8.78
C LEU A 135 8.51 -6.20 9.29
N ILE A 136 8.49 -5.21 10.19
CA ILE A 136 9.67 -4.70 10.88
C ILE A 136 10.01 -5.64 12.03
N ILE A 137 11.28 -6.05 12.13
CA ILE A 137 11.77 -7.07 13.06
C ILE A 137 12.84 -6.57 14.02
N ALA A 138 13.49 -5.45 13.71
CA ALA A 138 14.58 -4.90 14.52
C ALA A 138 14.79 -3.40 14.28
N ARG A 139 15.27 -2.72 15.32
CA ARG A 139 15.82 -1.36 15.25
C ARG A 139 17.31 -1.45 14.91
N LEU A 140 17.79 -0.64 13.96
CA LEU A 140 19.21 -0.59 13.60
C LEU A 140 19.90 0.64 14.24
N ASP A 141 19.23 1.78 14.16
CA ASP A 141 19.64 3.05 14.75
C ASP A 141 18.37 3.88 15.09
N VAL A 142 18.51 5.19 15.29
CA VAL A 142 17.39 6.06 15.70
C VAL A 142 16.30 6.17 14.64
N ASP A 143 16.66 6.22 13.35
CA ASP A 143 15.72 6.53 12.26
C ASP A 143 15.53 5.35 11.30
N THR A 144 16.25 4.24 11.51
CA THR A 144 16.23 3.09 10.59
C THR A 144 16.02 1.75 11.29
N THR A 145 15.25 0.91 10.61
CA THR A 145 14.84 -0.40 11.06
C THR A 145 15.08 -1.46 9.98
N ALA A 146 15.02 -2.71 10.39
CA ALA A 146 15.14 -3.86 9.52
C ALA A 146 13.81 -4.59 9.42
N GLY A 147 13.48 -5.08 8.22
CA GLY A 147 12.26 -5.84 7.98
C GLY A 147 12.34 -6.80 6.79
N CYS A 148 11.26 -7.55 6.60
CA CYS A 148 11.09 -8.47 5.48
C CYS A 148 9.73 -8.22 4.82
N TYR A 149 9.66 -8.22 3.50
CA TYR A 149 8.39 -8.07 2.80
C TYR A 149 7.50 -9.30 2.93
N LEU A 150 6.20 -9.07 2.79
CA LEU A 150 5.21 -10.14 2.73
C LEU A 150 4.86 -10.52 1.28
N SER A 151 4.33 -11.73 1.15
CA SER A 151 3.73 -12.28 -0.07
C SER A 151 2.42 -12.97 0.28
N THR A 152 1.42 -12.90 -0.59
CA THR A 152 0.20 -13.71 -0.47
C THR A 152 0.32 -15.06 -1.18
N LYS A 153 1.46 -15.31 -1.82
CA LYS A 153 1.81 -16.61 -2.39
C LYS A 153 2.70 -17.36 -1.41
N GLN A 154 2.32 -18.60 -1.13
CA GLN A 154 3.14 -19.52 -0.39
C GLN A 154 4.31 -19.99 -1.27
N HIS A 155 5.52 -19.95 -0.71
CA HIS A 155 6.73 -20.50 -1.28
C HIS A 155 7.41 -21.40 -0.25
N ARG A 156 8.44 -22.14 -0.68
CA ARG A 156 9.30 -22.89 0.24
C ARG A 156 10.00 -21.88 1.18
N ASP A 157 10.11 -22.23 2.46
CA ASP A 157 10.77 -21.44 3.51
C ASP A 157 10.07 -20.12 3.90
N PHE A 158 9.02 -19.73 3.18
CA PHE A 158 8.17 -18.60 3.55
C PHE A 158 7.31 -18.97 4.76
N VAL A 159 7.18 -18.03 5.70
CA VAL A 159 6.53 -18.31 7.00
C VAL A 159 5.17 -17.62 7.05
N SER A 160 4.09 -18.37 7.27
CA SER A 160 2.77 -17.76 7.41
C SER A 160 2.73 -16.86 8.65
N ILE A 161 2.15 -15.67 8.48
CA ILE A 161 1.79 -14.76 9.58
C ILE A 161 0.26 -14.60 9.72
N GLY A 162 -0.48 -15.44 8.99
CA GLY A 162 -1.95 -15.37 8.88
C GLY A 162 -2.42 -14.19 8.03
N SER A 163 -3.66 -13.79 8.26
CA SER A 163 -4.28 -12.62 7.64
C SER A 163 -4.41 -11.46 8.65
N GLY A 164 -4.59 -10.25 8.12
CA GLY A 164 -4.79 -9.04 8.90
C GLY A 164 -5.00 -7.80 8.02
N PRO A 165 -5.20 -6.62 8.62
CA PRO A 165 -5.62 -5.40 7.92
C PRO A 165 -4.56 -4.81 6.98
N TRP A 166 -3.32 -5.32 7.04
CA TRP A 166 -2.31 -5.00 6.04
C TRP A 166 -2.72 -5.46 4.65
N ASP A 167 -3.54 -6.51 4.50
CA ASP A 167 -4.13 -6.91 3.22
C ASP A 167 -5.63 -6.62 3.24
N SER A 168 -6.09 -5.70 2.38
CA SER A 168 -7.51 -5.32 2.28
C SER A 168 -8.41 -6.46 1.83
N GLN A 169 -7.86 -7.49 1.18
CA GLN A 169 -8.60 -8.70 0.81
C GLN A 169 -8.62 -9.75 1.94
N GLY A 170 -7.95 -9.49 3.07
CA GLY A 170 -7.90 -10.39 4.22
C GLY A 170 -7.25 -11.75 3.92
N ARG A 171 -6.38 -11.82 2.90
CA ARG A 171 -5.74 -13.07 2.51
C ARG A 171 -4.64 -13.44 3.51
N GLU A 172 -4.36 -14.74 3.58
CA GLU A 172 -3.17 -15.21 4.27
C GLU A 172 -1.91 -14.61 3.63
N SER A 173 -1.00 -14.16 4.49
CA SER A 173 0.25 -13.53 4.12
C SER A 173 1.42 -14.32 4.70
N PHE A 174 2.51 -14.34 3.95
CA PHE A 174 3.72 -15.08 4.27
C PHE A 174 4.92 -14.13 4.28
N LEU A 175 5.71 -14.20 5.34
CA LEU A 175 6.96 -13.47 5.53
C LEU A 175 8.05 -14.09 4.64
N SER A 176 8.66 -13.27 3.78
CA SER A 176 9.73 -13.74 2.89
C SER A 176 11.10 -13.75 3.60
N PRO A 177 11.82 -14.88 3.61
CA PRO A 177 13.20 -14.95 4.07
C PRO A 177 14.22 -14.60 2.98
N GLU A 178 13.79 -14.10 1.82
CA GLU A 178 14.71 -13.86 0.71
C GLU A 178 15.59 -12.64 0.97
N ARG A 179 15.03 -11.54 1.47
CA ARG A 179 15.74 -10.26 1.63
C ARG A 179 15.45 -9.57 2.95
N LEU A 180 16.49 -9.15 3.68
CA LEU A 180 16.36 -8.28 4.85
C LEU A 180 16.52 -6.86 4.32
N LEU A 181 15.52 -6.04 4.56
CA LEU A 181 15.47 -4.67 4.06
C LEU A 181 15.80 -3.70 5.18
N ARG A 182 16.58 -2.67 4.89
CA ARG A 182 16.65 -1.43 5.68
C ARG A 182 15.49 -0.55 5.26
N VAL A 183 14.71 -0.12 6.24
CA VAL A 183 13.59 0.83 6.07
C VAL A 183 13.88 2.03 6.96
N THR A 184 13.74 3.23 6.42
CA THR A 184 13.85 4.48 7.20
C THR A 184 12.46 5.02 7.51
N HIS A 185 12.35 5.92 8.50
CA HIS A 185 11.13 6.70 8.73
C HIS A 185 10.61 7.35 7.43
N ASP A 186 11.44 8.14 6.76
CA ASP A 186 11.08 8.84 5.52
C ASP A 186 10.79 7.90 4.34
N GLY A 187 11.27 6.65 4.41
CA GLY A 187 11.02 5.62 3.41
C GLY A 187 9.66 4.93 3.57
N MET A 188 8.98 5.14 4.70
CA MET A 188 7.67 4.60 4.98
C MET A 188 6.58 5.42 4.27
N ARG A 189 5.67 4.74 3.57
CA ARG A 189 4.52 5.37 2.90
C ARG A 189 3.27 5.43 3.77
N ARG A 190 3.07 4.41 4.59
CA ARG A 190 1.92 4.29 5.48
C ARG A 190 2.37 3.59 6.75
N GLU A 191 2.02 4.22 7.87
CA GLU A 191 2.16 3.66 9.21
C GLU A 191 1.53 2.27 9.29
N GLY A 192 2.14 1.43 10.11
CA GLY A 192 1.87 0.02 10.09
C GLY A 192 0.60 -0.42 10.82
N THR A 193 0.39 -1.73 10.79
CA THR A 193 -0.45 -2.42 11.78
C THR A 193 0.45 -3.29 12.64
N VAL A 194 0.19 -3.34 13.94
CA VAL A 194 0.87 -4.26 14.86
C VAL A 194 0.50 -5.71 14.55
N LEU A 195 1.51 -6.54 14.27
CA LEU A 195 1.36 -7.99 14.27
C LEU A 195 1.34 -8.49 15.72
N PRO A 196 0.35 -9.30 16.14
CA PRO A 196 0.34 -9.82 17.51
C PRO A 196 1.60 -10.63 17.84
N ARG A 197 2.11 -10.47 19.08
CA ARG A 197 3.37 -11.06 19.54
C ARG A 197 3.42 -12.57 19.31
N GLU A 198 2.31 -13.27 19.53
CA GLU A 198 2.16 -14.71 19.37
C GLU A 198 2.32 -15.18 17.91
N ARG A 199 2.15 -14.30 16.93
CA ARG A 199 2.46 -14.57 15.51
C ARG A 199 3.85 -14.08 15.14
N PHE A 200 4.26 -12.95 15.70
CA PHE A 200 5.57 -12.34 15.45
C PHE A 200 6.73 -13.25 15.83
N GLU A 201 6.78 -13.69 17.10
CA GLU A 201 7.90 -14.45 17.64
C GLU A 201 8.19 -15.75 16.86
N PRO A 202 7.22 -16.64 16.60
CA PRO A 202 7.47 -17.83 15.82
C PRO A 202 7.83 -17.52 14.37
N ALA A 203 7.23 -16.48 13.76
CA ALA A 203 7.52 -16.10 12.39
C ALA A 203 8.97 -15.60 12.22
N VAL A 204 9.42 -14.73 13.13
CA VAL A 204 10.80 -14.21 13.14
C VAL A 204 11.79 -15.31 13.49
N ALA A 205 11.48 -16.19 14.44
CA ALA A 205 12.35 -17.33 14.75
C ALA A 205 12.53 -18.26 13.54
N ALA A 206 11.46 -18.53 12.79
CA ALA A 206 11.54 -19.34 11.56
C ALA A 206 12.31 -18.62 10.44
N LEU A 207 12.09 -17.32 10.26
CA LEU A 207 12.84 -16.47 9.34
C LEU A 207 14.35 -16.53 9.62
N LEU A 208 14.76 -16.37 10.88
CA LEU A 208 16.18 -16.39 11.26
C LEU A 208 16.82 -17.76 10.99
N ARG A 209 16.11 -18.85 11.31
CA ARG A 209 16.56 -20.21 10.97
C ARG A 209 16.74 -20.40 9.47
N ALA A 210 15.79 -19.95 8.65
CA ALA A 210 15.87 -20.05 7.20
C ALA A 210 17.08 -19.29 6.62
N ARG A 211 17.53 -18.22 7.28
CA ARG A 211 18.73 -17.46 6.91
C ARG A 211 20.03 -17.91 7.60
N GLY A 212 19.98 -18.91 8.47
CA GLY A 212 21.14 -19.33 9.27
C GLY A 212 21.64 -18.24 10.25
N LEU A 213 20.75 -17.34 10.68
CA LEU A 213 21.06 -16.28 11.64
C LEU A 213 20.67 -16.72 13.05
N SER A 214 21.51 -16.42 14.03
CA SER A 214 21.17 -16.49 15.46
C SER A 214 20.60 -15.15 15.90
N GLY A 215 19.38 -15.17 16.46
CA GLY A 215 18.67 -13.99 16.97
C GLY A 215 19.21 -13.49 18.30
#